data_AF-A0A402D641-F1
#
_entry.id   AF-A0A402D641-F1
#
_cell.length_a   1.000
_cell.length_b   1.000
_cell.length_c   1.000
_cell.angle_alpha   90.00
_cell.angle_beta   90.00
_cell.angle_gamma   90.00
#
_symmetry.space_group_name_H-M   'P 1'
#
loop_
_entity.id
_entity.type
_entity.pdbx_description
1 polymer ?
#
loop_
_entity_poly.entity_id
_entity_poly.type
_entity_poly.pdbx_seq_one_letter_code
_entity_poly.pdbx_strand_id
1 'polypeptide(L)'
;MPRSADVLSYMDRMGFFRRMVEEGVACSSRSFTEWSHSRNSPALLELTRIQADDEISVIISTILDRMQQILESQLGYSTRVISDLATALTEACRNVVDHSSGTGVAAVQTYVRSGTREVRISVSDCGDGIRSTLVEQYPELARAGDAEAIVMALRKRRSRFRDHDRGLGLYRIKQIVREHSGVLHIRSGEASIAVSASPAARSVSYFPGTHLHIILPAGDG
;
A
#
# COMPACT_ATOMS: atom_id res chain seq x y z
N MET A 1 6.10 16.70 15.28
CA MET A 1 6.49 16.92 13.88
C MET A 1 7.98 16.65 13.72
N PRO A 2 8.43 16.11 12.57
CA PRO A 2 9.86 15.97 12.26
C PRO A 2 10.59 17.31 12.34
N ARG A 3 11.87 17.29 12.73
CA ARG A 3 12.70 18.51 12.83
C ARG A 3 13.53 18.79 11.57
N SER A 4 13.66 17.81 10.67
CA SER A 4 14.46 17.94 9.44
C SER A 4 13.68 18.68 8.35
N ALA A 5 14.31 19.70 7.74
CA ALA A 5 13.73 20.47 6.64
C ALA A 5 13.46 19.60 5.40
N ASP A 6 14.35 18.65 5.09
CA ASP A 6 14.18 17.73 3.96
C ASP A 6 12.94 16.84 4.14
N VAL A 7 12.70 16.39 5.37
CA VAL A 7 11.52 15.58 5.71
C VAL A 7 10.25 16.41 5.58
N LEU A 8 10.26 17.66 6.04
CA LEU A 8 9.12 18.58 5.91
C LEU A 8 8.84 18.90 4.43
N SER A 9 9.88 19.18 3.64
CA SER A 9 9.77 19.40 2.19
C SER A 9 9.17 18.20 1.47
N TYR A 10 9.63 17.00 1.82
CA TYR A 10 9.08 15.76 1.30
C TYR A 10 7.62 15.55 1.68
N MET A 11 7.25 15.77 2.94
CA MET A 11 5.86 15.65 3.40
C MET A 11 4.94 16.64 2.66
N ASP A 12 5.40 17.86 2.41
CA ASP A 12 4.67 18.84 1.62
C ASP A 12 4.47 18.37 0.16
N ARG A 13 5.54 17.89 -0.47
CA ARG A 13 5.48 17.31 -1.83
C ARG A 13 4.59 16.06 -1.91
N MET A 14 4.47 15.29 -0.84
CA MET A 14 3.53 14.16 -0.74
C MET A 14 2.07 14.59 -0.57
N GLY A 15 1.81 15.90 -0.42
CA GLY A 15 0.49 16.44 -0.12
C GLY A 15 0.04 16.22 1.32
N PHE A 16 0.91 15.78 2.22
CA PHE A 16 0.56 15.39 3.60
C PHE A 16 -0.10 16.55 4.35
N PHE A 17 0.50 17.73 4.35
CA PHE A 17 -0.04 18.86 5.13
C PHE A 17 -1.37 19.35 4.58
N ARG A 18 -1.53 19.40 3.25
CA ARG A 18 -2.82 19.68 2.61
C ARG A 18 -3.89 18.71 3.12
N ARG A 19 -3.61 17.40 3.11
CA ARG A 19 -4.56 16.37 3.60
C ARG A 19 -4.89 16.55 5.08
N MET A 20 -3.90 16.83 5.92
CA MET A 20 -4.13 17.05 7.35
C MET A 20 -5.04 18.26 7.61
N VAL A 21 -4.89 19.33 6.84
CA VAL A 21 -5.77 20.51 6.92
C VAL A 21 -7.18 20.20 6.42
N GLU A 22 -7.32 19.44 5.31
CA GLU A 22 -8.62 18.95 4.81
C GLU A 22 -9.36 18.11 5.85
N GLU A 23 -8.64 17.33 6.66
CA GLU A 23 -9.18 16.53 7.78
C GLU A 23 -9.34 17.33 9.08
N GLY A 24 -9.19 18.67 9.04
CA GLY A 24 -9.40 19.55 10.19
C GLY A 24 -8.27 19.52 11.25
N VAL A 25 -7.12 18.91 10.94
CA VAL A 25 -5.98 18.88 11.85
C VAL A 25 -5.16 20.17 11.73
N ALA A 26 -5.10 20.91 12.83
CA ALA A 26 -4.28 22.11 12.91
C ALA A 26 -2.79 21.78 12.72
N CYS A 27 -2.24 22.16 11.57
CA CYS A 27 -0.81 22.08 11.28
C CYS A 27 -0.20 23.46 11.47
N SER A 28 0.74 23.62 12.40
CA SER A 28 1.49 24.88 12.56
C SER A 28 2.36 25.10 11.32
N SER A 29 1.86 25.92 10.40
CA SER A 29 2.53 26.28 9.16
C SER A 29 3.70 27.20 9.44
N ARG A 30 4.94 26.70 9.38
CA ARG A 30 6.01 27.56 8.87
C ARG A 30 5.81 27.62 7.36
N SER A 31 5.01 28.60 6.95
CA SER A 31 4.88 29.15 5.59
C SER A 31 4.97 28.12 4.45
N PHE A 32 3.87 27.39 4.22
CA PHE A 32 3.71 26.43 3.12
C PHE A 32 3.70 27.09 1.71
N THR A 33 3.98 28.38 1.60
CA THR A 33 3.98 29.16 0.36
C THR A 33 5.31 29.19 -0.39
N GLU A 34 6.43 28.82 0.25
CA GLU A 34 7.77 28.90 -0.39
C GLU A 34 8.24 27.60 -1.04
N TRP A 35 7.57 26.47 -0.77
CA TRP A 35 7.98 25.15 -1.26
C TRP A 35 7.32 24.86 -2.63
N SER A 36 7.54 25.76 -3.57
CA SER A 36 7.24 25.58 -5.00
C SER A 36 8.25 24.59 -5.62
N HIS A 37 8.19 23.31 -5.25
CA HIS A 37 8.85 22.26 -6.02
C HIS A 37 7.83 21.65 -6.98
N SER A 38 8.23 21.54 -8.25
CA SER A 38 7.48 20.93 -9.35
C SER A 38 6.59 19.77 -8.88
N ARG A 39 5.27 20.02 -8.86
CA ARG A 39 4.22 19.02 -8.54
C ARG A 39 4.12 17.92 -9.62
N ASN A 40 4.84 18.07 -10.73
CA ASN A 40 4.88 17.13 -11.85
C ASN A 40 6.16 16.30 -11.84
N SER A 41 6.49 15.66 -10.72
CA SER A 41 7.55 14.65 -10.76
C SER A 41 6.98 13.37 -11.38
N PRO A 42 7.48 12.90 -12.53
CA PRO A 42 7.01 11.67 -13.18
C PRO A 42 7.34 10.39 -12.38
N ALA A 43 7.95 10.54 -11.21
CA ALA A 43 8.51 9.47 -10.39
C ALA A 43 7.74 9.26 -9.07
N LEU A 44 6.59 9.93 -8.91
CA LEU A 44 5.83 9.96 -7.67
C LEU A 44 4.31 10.04 -7.93
N LEU A 45 3.55 9.27 -7.16
CA LEU A 45 2.14 9.49 -6.87
C LEU A 45 2.03 10.03 -5.43
N GLU A 46 1.41 11.21 -5.28
CA GLU A 46 1.11 11.84 -3.99
C GLU A 46 0.20 10.97 -3.11
N LEU A 47 -0.04 11.39 -1.86
CA LEU A 47 -1.05 10.75 -0.99
C LEU A 47 -2.44 10.88 -1.62
N THR A 48 -2.88 9.79 -2.23
CA THR A 48 -4.19 9.67 -2.87
C THR A 48 -5.14 9.01 -1.88
N ARG A 49 -6.20 9.73 -1.53
CA ARG A 49 -7.26 9.21 -0.68
C ARG A 49 -8.07 8.19 -1.48
N ILE A 50 -8.41 7.08 -0.83
CA ILE A 50 -9.38 6.09 -1.32
C ILE A 50 -10.64 6.30 -0.51
N GLN A 51 -11.74 6.66 -1.17
CA GLN A 51 -13.05 6.78 -0.55
C GLN A 51 -14.10 5.93 -1.24
N ALA A 52 -15.12 5.54 -0.48
CA ALA A 52 -16.32 4.91 -1.01
C ALA A 52 -17.23 5.99 -1.63
N ASP A 53 -16.96 6.36 -2.87
CA ASP A 53 -17.77 7.27 -3.69
C ASP A 53 -17.86 6.76 -5.15
N ASP A 54 -18.67 7.43 -5.97
CA ASP A 54 -18.90 7.07 -7.37
C ASP A 54 -17.61 7.17 -8.23
N GLU A 55 -16.54 7.76 -7.71
CA GLU A 55 -15.29 8.04 -8.43
C GLU A 55 -14.15 7.05 -8.10
N ILE A 56 -14.36 6.03 -7.26
CA ILE A 56 -13.30 5.08 -6.89
C ILE A 56 -12.64 4.42 -8.12
N SER A 57 -13.42 4.12 -9.15
CA SER A 57 -12.87 3.51 -10.37
C SER A 57 -11.88 4.44 -11.07
N VAL A 58 -12.11 5.76 -11.01
CA VAL A 58 -11.23 6.81 -11.56
C VAL A 58 -9.98 6.99 -10.69
N ILE A 59 -10.13 6.93 -9.37
CA ILE A 59 -9.00 7.01 -8.43
C ILE A 59 -8.08 5.81 -8.63
N ILE A 60 -8.64 4.60 -8.68
CA ILE A 60 -7.89 3.37 -8.93
C ILE A 60 -7.21 3.45 -10.30
N SER A 61 -7.92 3.83 -11.38
CA SER A 61 -7.28 3.96 -12.70
C SER A 61 -6.11 4.94 -12.68
N THR A 62 -6.26 6.09 -12.02
CA THR A 62 -5.19 7.09 -11.88
C THR A 62 -3.96 6.53 -11.14
N ILE A 63 -4.18 5.77 -10.05
CA ILE A 63 -3.09 5.10 -9.31
C ILE A 63 -2.37 4.10 -10.23
N LEU A 64 -3.13 3.30 -10.98
CA LEU A 64 -2.60 2.25 -11.85
C LEU A 64 -1.83 2.82 -13.04
N ASP A 65 -2.36 3.86 -13.70
CA ASP A 65 -1.71 4.51 -14.84
C ASP A 65 -0.34 5.09 -14.43
N ARG A 66 -0.29 5.72 -13.25
CA ARG A 66 0.98 6.23 -12.70
C ARG A 66 1.94 5.12 -12.33
N MET A 67 1.45 4.05 -11.71
CA MET A 67 2.28 2.91 -11.36
C MET A 67 2.85 2.24 -12.63
N GLN A 68 2.03 2.04 -13.66
CA GLN A 68 2.46 1.47 -14.93
C GLN A 68 3.54 2.34 -15.57
N GLN A 69 3.32 3.65 -15.66
CA GLN A 69 4.32 4.59 -16.17
C GLN A 69 5.66 4.45 -15.42
N ILE A 70 5.63 4.38 -14.08
CA ILE A 70 6.83 4.23 -13.26
C ILE A 70 7.53 2.88 -13.49
N LEU A 71 6.79 1.78 -13.41
CA LEU A 71 7.33 0.42 -13.49
C LEU A 71 7.93 0.13 -14.86
N GLU A 72 7.28 0.60 -15.93
CA GLU A 72 7.73 0.40 -17.30
C GLU A 72 8.91 1.32 -17.61
N SER A 73 8.74 2.64 -17.46
CA SER A 73 9.75 3.61 -17.93
C SER A 73 10.99 3.72 -17.04
N GLN A 74 10.90 3.38 -15.76
CA GLN A 74 12.00 3.59 -14.81
C GLN A 74 12.57 2.29 -14.23
N LEU A 75 11.81 1.20 -14.22
CA LEU A 75 12.23 -0.07 -13.62
C LEU A 75 12.29 -1.25 -14.61
N GLY A 76 11.83 -1.09 -15.85
CA GLY A 76 11.97 -2.12 -16.89
C GLY A 76 11.11 -3.38 -16.68
N TYR A 77 10.03 -3.29 -15.91
CA TYR A 77 9.15 -4.44 -15.70
C TYR A 77 8.33 -4.78 -16.95
N SER A 78 8.14 -6.08 -17.21
CA SER A 78 7.27 -6.54 -18.30
C SER A 78 5.80 -6.14 -18.07
N THR A 79 5.06 -5.92 -19.16
CA THR A 79 3.62 -5.61 -19.14
C THR A 79 2.81 -6.62 -18.32
N ARG A 80 3.23 -7.90 -18.32
CA ARG A 80 2.59 -8.96 -17.53
C ARG A 80 2.69 -8.68 -16.03
N VAL A 81 3.89 -8.38 -15.53
CA VAL A 81 4.11 -8.11 -14.10
C VAL A 81 3.35 -6.86 -13.67
N ILE A 82 3.36 -5.82 -14.52
CA ILE A 82 2.61 -4.58 -14.27
C ILE A 82 1.11 -4.86 -14.17
N SER A 83 0.55 -5.66 -15.09
CA SER A 83 -0.87 -6.03 -15.09
C SER A 83 -1.27 -6.88 -13.89
N ASP A 84 -0.44 -7.86 -13.51
CA ASP A 84 -0.67 -8.71 -12.34
C ASP A 84 -0.65 -7.89 -11.04
N LEU A 85 0.29 -6.94 -10.92
CA LEU A 85 0.38 -6.03 -9.78
C LEU A 85 -0.80 -5.05 -9.75
N ALA A 86 -1.20 -4.52 -10.89
CA ALA A 86 -2.33 -3.60 -11.02
C ALA A 86 -3.64 -4.26 -10.56
N THR A 87 -3.86 -5.52 -10.96
CA THR A 87 -5.02 -6.30 -10.53
C THR A 87 -5.00 -6.53 -9.02
N ALA A 88 -3.84 -6.90 -8.47
CA ALA A 88 -3.72 -7.14 -7.04
C ALA A 88 -3.89 -5.87 -6.18
N LEU A 89 -3.41 -4.72 -6.66
CA LEU A 89 -3.60 -3.44 -5.99
C LEU A 89 -5.03 -2.92 -6.11
N THR A 90 -5.71 -3.19 -7.23
CA THR A 90 -7.15 -2.93 -7.37
C THR A 90 -7.93 -3.70 -6.30
N GLU A 91 -7.59 -4.97 -6.07
CA GLU A 91 -8.19 -5.76 -4.99
C GLU A 91 -7.86 -5.18 -3.60
N ALA A 92 -6.63 -4.73 -3.38
CA ALA A 92 -6.27 -4.07 -2.12
C ALA A 92 -7.05 -2.75 -1.89
N CYS A 93 -7.18 -1.90 -2.90
CA CYS A 93 -7.95 -0.65 -2.83
C CYS A 93 -9.45 -0.92 -2.63
N ARG A 94 -10.00 -1.98 -3.25
CA ARG A 94 -11.39 -2.40 -3.00
C ARG A 94 -11.58 -2.91 -1.58
N ASN A 95 -10.61 -3.65 -1.03
CA ASN A 95 -10.66 -4.09 0.37
C ASN A 95 -10.70 -2.91 1.35
N VAL A 96 -10.04 -1.79 1.04
CA VAL A 96 -10.18 -0.55 1.82
C VAL A 96 -11.65 -0.14 1.84
N VAL A 97 -12.27 0.04 0.69
CA VAL A 97 -13.68 0.48 0.62
C VAL A 97 -14.63 -0.49 1.32
N ASP A 98 -14.46 -1.79 1.09
CA ASP A 98 -15.33 -2.82 1.64
C ASP A 98 -15.19 -2.94 3.18
N HIS A 99 -14.07 -2.52 3.78
CA HIS A 99 -13.72 -2.89 5.16
C HIS A 99 -13.24 -1.75 6.08
N SER A 100 -13.05 -0.53 5.60
CA SER A 100 -12.53 0.59 6.41
C SER A 100 -13.48 1.76 6.56
N SER A 101 -14.79 1.49 6.54
CA SER A 101 -15.84 2.52 6.47
C SER A 101 -15.62 3.47 5.28
N GLY A 102 -15.00 2.97 4.21
CA GLY A 102 -14.73 3.74 3.01
C GLY A 102 -13.61 4.77 3.13
N THR A 103 -12.59 4.58 3.98
CA THR A 103 -11.44 5.51 4.05
C THR A 103 -10.10 4.79 4.05
N GLY A 104 -9.23 5.16 3.13
CA GLY A 104 -7.83 4.78 3.15
C GLY A 104 -6.97 5.70 2.29
N VAL A 105 -5.69 5.35 2.18
CA VAL A 105 -4.68 6.10 1.45
C VAL A 105 -3.80 5.18 0.64
N ALA A 106 -3.48 5.60 -0.58
CA ALA A 106 -2.46 4.98 -1.43
C ALA A 106 -1.34 5.99 -1.74
N ALA A 107 -0.13 5.46 -1.93
CA ALA A 107 1.01 6.23 -2.38
C ALA A 107 1.97 5.34 -3.19
N VAL A 108 2.62 5.91 -4.20
CA VAL A 108 3.62 5.21 -5.03
C VAL A 108 4.82 6.11 -5.22
N GLN A 109 6.02 5.62 -4.96
CA GLN A 109 7.23 6.44 -5.05
C GLN A 109 8.41 5.65 -5.58
N THR A 110 9.30 6.34 -6.27
CA THR A 110 10.58 5.77 -6.70
C THR A 110 11.72 6.32 -5.86
N TYR A 111 12.70 5.47 -5.60
CA TYR A 111 13.93 5.80 -4.90
C TYR A 111 15.12 5.24 -5.67
N VAL A 112 16.29 5.83 -5.46
CA VAL A 112 17.57 5.22 -5.81
C VAL A 112 18.26 4.85 -4.50
N ARG A 113 18.45 3.56 -4.27
CA ARG A 113 19.09 3.03 -3.05
C ARG A 113 20.31 2.21 -3.46
N SER A 114 21.48 2.60 -2.96
CA SER A 114 22.75 1.94 -3.28
C SER A 114 23.02 1.81 -4.79
N GLY A 115 22.60 2.80 -5.58
CA GLY A 115 22.78 2.80 -7.05
C GLY A 115 21.67 2.11 -7.84
N THR A 116 20.75 1.40 -7.17
CA THR A 116 19.64 0.68 -7.82
C THR A 116 18.33 1.44 -7.62
N ARG A 117 17.51 1.57 -8.67
CA ARG A 117 16.15 2.11 -8.53
C ARG A 117 15.26 1.10 -7.82
N GLU A 118 14.36 1.58 -6.99
CA GLU A 118 13.28 0.78 -6.40
C GLU A 118 11.99 1.59 -6.40
N VAL A 119 10.85 0.92 -6.55
CA VAL A 119 9.53 1.51 -6.34
C VAL A 119 8.97 1.02 -5.01
N ARG A 120 8.31 1.92 -4.30
CA ARG A 120 7.60 1.66 -3.06
C ARG A 120 6.14 2.00 -3.24
N ILE A 121 5.27 1.03 -3.01
CA ILE A 121 3.82 1.16 -3.14
C ILE A 121 3.22 0.90 -1.78
N SER A 122 2.35 1.79 -1.30
CA SER A 122 1.67 1.62 -0.03
C SER A 122 0.17 1.79 -0.20
N VAL A 123 -0.60 0.92 0.46
CA VAL A 123 -2.06 1.04 0.61
C VAL A 123 -2.37 0.83 2.08
N SER A 124 -3.09 1.78 2.70
CA SER A 124 -3.41 1.71 4.12
C SER A 124 -4.86 2.11 4.37
N ASP A 125 -5.46 1.48 5.36
CA ASP A 125 -6.82 1.77 5.81
C ASP A 125 -6.91 1.78 7.34
N CYS A 126 -8.04 2.24 7.87
CA CYS A 126 -8.33 2.29 9.30
C CYS A 126 -9.51 1.40 9.71
N GLY A 127 -9.73 0.28 9.00
CA GLY A 127 -10.83 -0.64 9.25
C GLY A 127 -10.62 -1.63 10.39
N ASP A 128 -11.35 -2.74 10.36
CA ASP A 128 -11.34 -3.73 11.44
C ASP A 128 -10.11 -4.66 11.42
N GLY A 129 -9.32 -4.61 10.33
CA GLY A 129 -8.11 -5.39 10.14
C GLY A 129 -8.34 -6.82 9.65
N ILE A 130 -7.25 -7.46 9.20
CA ILE A 130 -7.27 -8.74 8.47
C ILE A 130 -7.93 -9.85 9.29
N ARG A 131 -7.62 -9.97 10.58
CA ARG A 131 -8.16 -11.04 11.42
C ARG A 131 -9.68 -10.90 11.54
N SER A 132 -10.16 -9.72 11.92
CA SER A 132 -11.59 -9.44 12.07
C SER A 132 -12.36 -9.73 10.78
N THR A 133 -11.82 -9.33 9.61
CA THR A 133 -12.45 -9.62 8.32
C THR A 133 -12.45 -11.11 7.97
N LEU A 134 -11.39 -11.87 8.28
CA LEU A 134 -11.30 -13.27 7.90
C LEU A 134 -12.05 -14.22 8.85
N VAL A 135 -12.24 -13.86 10.12
CA VAL A 135 -12.91 -14.70 11.13
C VAL A 135 -14.32 -15.11 10.71
N GLU A 136 -15.02 -14.26 9.97
CA GLU A 136 -16.37 -14.58 9.49
C GLU A 136 -16.43 -15.80 8.56
N GLN A 137 -15.43 -15.97 7.70
CA GLN A 137 -15.34 -17.13 6.81
C GLN A 137 -14.50 -18.27 7.40
N TYR A 138 -13.56 -17.95 8.28
CA TYR A 138 -12.64 -18.90 8.91
C TYR A 138 -12.73 -18.76 10.44
N PRO A 139 -13.78 -19.30 11.09
CA PRO A 139 -14.00 -19.16 12.53
C PRO A 139 -12.84 -19.69 13.38
N GLU A 140 -12.00 -20.58 12.85
CA GLU A 140 -10.77 -21.03 13.51
C GLU A 140 -9.80 -19.88 13.82
N LEU A 141 -9.84 -18.79 13.03
CA LEU A 141 -9.04 -17.60 13.28
C LEU A 141 -9.48 -16.78 14.50
N ALA A 142 -10.67 -17.03 15.05
CA ALA A 142 -11.15 -16.31 16.23
C ALA A 142 -10.24 -16.54 17.45
N ARG A 143 -9.57 -17.69 17.48
CA ARG A 143 -8.59 -18.08 18.50
C ARG A 143 -7.14 -17.89 18.06
N ALA A 144 -6.92 -17.47 16.82
CA ALA A 144 -5.60 -17.24 16.24
C ALA A 144 -5.09 -15.83 16.58
N GLY A 145 -3.76 -15.68 16.57
CA GLY A 145 -3.12 -14.35 16.63
C GLY A 145 -3.18 -13.61 15.29
N ASP A 146 -3.01 -12.28 15.31
CA ASP A 146 -3.03 -11.46 14.09
C ASP A 146 -1.97 -11.89 13.06
N ALA A 147 -0.81 -12.36 13.52
CA ALA A 147 0.25 -12.87 12.65
C ALA A 147 -0.21 -14.10 11.85
N GLU A 148 -0.96 -15.00 12.48
CA GLU A 148 -1.50 -16.20 11.82
C GLU A 148 -2.58 -15.82 10.80
N ALA A 149 -3.43 -14.85 11.13
CA ALA A 149 -4.42 -14.31 10.19
C ALA A 149 -3.76 -13.69 8.95
N ILE A 150 -2.69 -12.90 9.12
CA ILE A 150 -1.92 -12.34 8.00
C ILE A 150 -1.30 -13.45 7.15
N VAL A 151 -0.68 -14.46 7.78
CA VAL A 151 -0.09 -15.60 7.06
C VAL A 151 -1.17 -16.39 6.30
N MET A 152 -2.37 -16.51 6.86
CA MET A 152 -3.51 -17.14 6.18
C MET A 152 -3.96 -16.32 4.98
N ALA A 153 -4.08 -14.99 5.10
CA ALA A 153 -4.44 -14.08 4.01
C ALA A 153 -3.47 -14.15 2.81
N LEU A 154 -2.21 -14.51 3.06
CA LEU A 154 -1.17 -14.70 2.04
C LEU A 154 -1.25 -16.04 1.29
N ARG A 155 -2.21 -16.92 1.61
CA ARG A 155 -2.44 -18.18 0.90
C ARG A 155 -3.42 -17.97 -0.26
N LYS A 156 -3.25 -18.74 -1.33
CA LYS A 156 -4.11 -18.68 -2.52
C LYS A 156 -5.59 -18.89 -2.13
N ARG A 157 -6.47 -18.01 -2.63
CA ARG A 157 -7.94 -18.07 -2.44
C ARG A 157 -8.37 -17.99 -0.96
N ARG A 158 -7.70 -17.16 -0.17
CA ARG A 158 -8.14 -16.82 1.19
C ARG A 158 -8.72 -15.41 1.19
N SER A 159 -10.04 -15.35 1.04
CA SER A 159 -10.90 -14.16 1.20
C SER A 159 -12.07 -14.52 2.12
N ARG A 160 -12.82 -13.51 2.59
CA ARG A 160 -14.13 -13.61 3.26
C ARG A 160 -15.30 -13.89 2.30
N PHE A 161 -15.10 -13.70 0.99
CA PHE A 161 -16.08 -14.06 -0.02
C PHE A 161 -15.67 -15.36 -0.73
N ARG A 162 -16.65 -16.23 -1.01
CA ARG A 162 -16.46 -17.51 -1.71
C ARG A 162 -16.37 -17.39 -3.25
N ASP A 163 -16.37 -16.18 -3.79
CA ASP A 163 -16.22 -15.96 -5.22
C ASP A 163 -14.86 -16.45 -5.73
N HIS A 164 -14.88 -17.18 -6.83
CA HIS A 164 -13.72 -17.83 -7.43
C HIS A 164 -12.60 -16.84 -7.83
N ASP A 165 -12.94 -15.55 -7.95
CA ASP A 165 -12.08 -14.47 -8.41
C ASP A 165 -11.56 -13.54 -7.29
N ARG A 166 -11.95 -13.74 -6.02
CA ARG A 166 -11.46 -12.94 -4.86
C ARG A 166 -10.41 -13.70 -4.03
N GLY A 167 -9.61 -12.97 -3.24
CA GLY A 167 -8.59 -13.56 -2.36
C GLY A 167 -7.33 -14.00 -3.11
N LEU A 168 -7.04 -13.34 -4.23
CA LEU A 168 -5.87 -13.62 -5.06
C LEU A 168 -4.84 -12.51 -4.95
N GLY A 169 -5.24 -11.27 -4.64
CA GLY A 169 -4.38 -10.09 -4.65
C GLY A 169 -3.15 -10.22 -3.76
N LEU A 170 -3.34 -10.43 -2.46
CA LEU A 170 -2.21 -10.61 -1.52
C LEU A 170 -1.33 -11.81 -1.88
N TYR A 171 -1.94 -12.90 -2.34
CA TYR A 171 -1.21 -14.07 -2.83
C TYR A 171 -0.34 -13.73 -4.06
N ARG A 172 -0.88 -12.97 -5.02
CA ARG A 172 -0.19 -12.54 -6.25
C ARG A 172 0.95 -11.57 -5.93
N ILE A 173 0.72 -10.58 -5.07
CA ILE A 173 1.78 -9.65 -4.62
C ILE A 173 2.92 -10.43 -3.99
N LYS A 174 2.62 -11.42 -3.14
CA LYS A 174 3.62 -12.31 -2.56
C LYS A 174 4.42 -13.08 -3.61
N GLN A 175 3.82 -13.53 -4.71
CA GLN A 175 4.56 -14.20 -5.79
C GLN A 175 5.48 -13.21 -6.50
N ILE A 176 4.95 -12.07 -6.95
CA ILE A 176 5.71 -11.02 -7.65
C ILE A 176 6.92 -10.59 -6.82
N VAL A 177 6.70 -10.31 -5.52
CA VAL A 177 7.77 -9.91 -4.59
C VAL A 177 8.85 -10.98 -4.46
N ARG A 178 8.50 -12.27 -4.49
CA ARG A 178 9.48 -13.35 -4.42
C ARG A 178 10.23 -13.53 -5.74
N GLU A 179 9.53 -13.41 -6.86
CA GLU A 179 10.09 -13.55 -8.21
C GLU A 179 11.10 -12.43 -8.53
N HIS A 180 10.87 -11.23 -7.98
CA HIS A 180 11.68 -10.04 -8.27
C HIS A 180 12.54 -9.57 -7.09
N SER A 181 12.86 -10.45 -6.14
CA SER A 181 13.69 -10.13 -4.97
C SER A 181 13.23 -8.87 -4.19
N GLY A 182 11.92 -8.61 -4.22
CA GLY A 182 11.31 -7.49 -3.53
C GLY A 182 11.03 -7.78 -2.06
N VAL A 183 10.27 -6.87 -1.44
CA VAL A 183 9.76 -7.02 -0.08
C VAL A 183 8.29 -6.64 -0.02
N LEU A 184 7.50 -7.45 0.69
CA LEU A 184 6.14 -7.14 1.06
C LEU A 184 6.05 -7.05 2.58
N HIS A 185 5.64 -5.91 3.10
CA HIS A 185 5.28 -5.70 4.49
C HIS A 185 3.76 -5.61 4.63
N ILE A 186 3.21 -6.36 5.59
CA ILE A 186 1.82 -6.27 6.00
C ILE A 186 1.79 -5.98 7.50
N ARG A 187 1.01 -5.00 7.92
CA ARG A 187 0.70 -4.74 9.34
C ARG A 187 -0.80 -4.66 9.53
N SER A 188 -1.31 -5.36 10.54
CA SER A 188 -2.72 -5.32 10.93
C SER A 188 -2.84 -5.85 12.36
N GLY A 189 -3.65 -5.20 13.20
CA GLY A 189 -3.72 -5.51 14.62
C GLY A 189 -2.35 -5.37 15.29
N GLU A 190 -1.95 -6.37 16.08
CA GLU A 190 -0.67 -6.38 16.82
C GLU A 190 0.46 -7.10 16.08
N ALA A 191 0.31 -7.36 14.78
CA ALA A 191 1.28 -8.10 13.99
C ALA A 191 1.82 -7.31 12.79
N SER A 192 3.10 -7.54 12.50
CA SER A 192 3.74 -7.13 11.25
C SER A 192 4.51 -8.30 10.63
N ILE A 193 4.20 -8.61 9.37
CA ILE A 193 4.83 -9.68 8.58
C ILE A 193 5.61 -9.05 7.43
N ALA A 194 6.86 -9.47 7.26
CA ALA A 194 7.67 -9.18 6.09
C ALA A 194 7.86 -10.47 5.26
N VAL A 195 7.53 -10.39 3.98
CA VAL A 195 7.80 -11.43 2.99
C VAL A 195 8.94 -10.95 2.10
N SER A 196 10.05 -11.69 2.12
CA SER A 196 11.25 -11.45 1.31
C SER A 196 12.08 -12.75 1.30
N ALA A 197 13.33 -12.68 0.84
CA ALA A 197 14.31 -13.76 1.00
C ALA A 197 14.59 -14.11 2.49
N SER A 198 14.41 -13.16 3.40
CA SER A 198 14.53 -13.35 4.84
C SER A 198 13.23 -12.92 5.53
N PRO A 199 12.19 -13.77 5.45
CA PRO A 199 10.89 -13.43 6.01
C PRO A 199 10.96 -13.22 7.51
N ALA A 200 10.16 -12.30 8.02
CA ALA A 200 10.14 -11.95 9.44
C ALA A 200 8.71 -11.73 9.93
N ALA A 201 8.47 -12.05 11.19
CA ALA A 201 7.24 -11.75 11.89
C ALA A 201 7.59 -11.02 13.19
N ARG A 202 6.83 -9.97 13.51
CA ARG A 202 7.03 -9.16 14.72
C ARG A 202 5.68 -8.89 15.38
N SER A 203 5.66 -8.98 16.71
CA SER A 203 4.62 -8.34 17.51
C SER A 203 4.93 -6.83 17.59
N VAL A 204 3.93 -6.00 17.34
CA VAL A 204 4.03 -4.54 17.26
C VAL A 204 2.84 -3.92 17.99
N SER A 205 2.89 -2.62 18.24
CA SER A 205 1.72 -1.91 18.77
C SER A 205 0.52 -2.07 17.85
N TYR A 206 -0.67 -2.11 18.44
CA TYR A 206 -1.93 -2.23 17.71
C TYR A 206 -2.02 -1.17 16.59
N PHE A 207 -2.38 -1.63 15.40
CA PHE A 207 -2.66 -0.79 14.23
C PHE A 207 -4.09 -1.10 13.76
N PRO A 208 -4.99 -0.09 13.73
CA PRO A 208 -6.32 -0.28 13.16
C PRO A 208 -6.21 -0.50 11.65
N GLY A 209 -7.03 -1.39 11.11
CA GLY A 209 -7.08 -1.67 9.67
C GLY A 209 -5.90 -2.48 9.17
N THR A 210 -5.55 -2.25 7.90
CA THR A 210 -4.44 -2.92 7.22
C THR A 210 -3.50 -1.91 6.60
N HIS A 211 -2.20 -2.12 6.77
CA HIS A 211 -1.16 -1.42 6.04
C HIS A 211 -0.39 -2.41 5.18
N LEU A 212 -0.45 -2.21 3.87
CA LEU A 212 0.27 -2.93 2.84
C LEU A 212 1.39 -2.05 2.32
N HIS A 213 2.63 -2.55 2.31
CA HIS A 213 3.77 -1.84 1.75
C HIS A 213 4.63 -2.79 0.92
N ILE A 214 4.82 -2.45 -0.35
CA ILE A 214 5.52 -3.25 -1.34
C ILE A 214 6.75 -2.47 -1.78
N ILE A 215 7.90 -3.15 -1.82
CA ILE A 215 9.15 -2.65 -2.35
C ILE A 215 9.55 -3.58 -3.49
N LEU A 216 9.71 -3.02 -4.69
CA LEU A 216 10.20 -3.75 -5.85
C LEU A 216 11.47 -3.04 -6.37
N PRO A 217 12.62 -3.73 -6.43
CA PRO A 217 13.81 -3.19 -7.07
C PRO A 217 13.59 -3.06 -8.58
N ALA A 218 14.48 -2.37 -9.29
CA ALA A 218 14.51 -2.40 -10.74
C ALA A 218 14.54 -3.86 -11.22
N GLY A 219 13.78 -4.18 -12.26
CA GLY A 219 13.80 -5.50 -12.85
C GLY A 219 15.19 -5.84 -13.37
N ASP A 220 15.57 -7.11 -13.26
CA ASP A 220 16.68 -7.65 -14.03
C ASP A 220 16.23 -7.66 -15.49
N GLY A 221 16.60 -6.62 -16.23
CA GLY A 221 16.32 -6.50 -17.67
C GLY A 221 17.04 -7.56 -18.49
#